data_AF-A0A2H0DRF6-F1
#
_entry.id   AF-A0A2H0DRF6-F1
#
_cell.length_a   1.000
_cell.length_b   1.000
_cell.length_c   1.000
_cell.angle_alpha   90.00
_cell.angle_beta   90.00
_cell.angle_gamma   90.00
#
_symmetry.space_group_name_H-M   'P 1'
#
loop_
_entity.id
_entity.type
_entity.pdbx_description
1 polymer ?
#
loop_
_entity_poly.entity_id
_entity_poly.type
_entity_poly.pdbx_seq_one_letter_code
_entity_poly.pdbx_strand_id
1 'polypeptide(L)'
;MRLFSPILLASLLASASPGFAAEAAAVKDTAGSSLKAVWSQALRKYRDAVFISVSGKTGPQGVVRCRKESPFQQGWRYTFYSPKEEKFVMLAECRGAIAGPLVQMRSKSESWRYPISGSFIDSDRALTTLARAGFDLDPKEHGGVGKRPYTLQLYRLEAPRFKDPPVVWRIKIGQQNLLIDAVKNERFDPSRYGETTYAVMSATEPLIAEALNTRPKRAGVYSAFTDLTKVMEYRKAHFPQGSLMAVEGFVDAWGGSPCTGPGDGWAFYFYVPRLRNYEAVYACNGYVGPGPTRYIPVDLNLHEPLRGDYIDSDRAIDSLLVAQGDIFNEGLGRNFSRTGTLLLRRYRTSPFTAAGLWKIRLLWEISMGRRRFRMDAETGRLLDVSE
;
A
#
# COMPACT_ATOMS: atom_id res chain seq x y z
N MET A 1 38.53 54.57 62.65
CA MET A 1 37.80 54.07 63.84
C MET A 1 37.85 52.53 63.79
N ARG A 2 38.03 51.82 64.91
CA ARG A 2 38.09 50.34 64.98
C ARG A 2 36.70 49.75 64.62
N LEU A 3 36.47 48.55 64.10
CA LEU A 3 36.98 47.17 64.36
C LEU A 3 36.85 46.33 63.04
N PHE A 4 37.18 45.03 62.90
CA PHE A 4 37.67 44.00 63.85
C PHE A 4 38.79 43.12 63.22
N SER A 5 38.63 41.79 63.15
CA SER A 5 39.58 40.80 62.56
C SER A 5 38.83 39.50 62.12
N PRO A 6 39.48 38.48 61.49
CA PRO A 6 38.83 37.48 60.61
C PRO A 6 38.55 36.10 61.26
N ILE A 7 37.83 35.22 60.52
CA ILE A 7 37.82 33.76 60.72
C ILE A 7 37.95 33.02 59.37
N LEU A 8 38.65 31.87 59.39
CA LEU A 8 39.03 31.00 58.27
C LEU A 8 37.92 30.02 57.80
N LEU A 9 38.30 29.22 56.77
CA LEU A 9 37.75 27.92 56.32
C LEU A 9 36.55 27.97 55.35
N ALA A 10 36.46 27.12 54.32
CA ALA A 10 37.35 26.03 53.89
C ALA A 10 37.41 25.90 52.35
N SER A 11 38.50 25.30 51.87
CA SER A 11 38.70 24.89 50.48
C SER A 11 37.72 23.78 50.08
N LEU A 12 37.17 23.85 48.86
CA LEU A 12 36.72 22.65 48.14
C LEU A 12 36.88 22.85 46.63
N LEU A 13 37.77 22.04 46.06
CA LEU A 13 38.08 22.01 44.64
C LEU A 13 36.89 21.45 43.85
N ALA A 14 36.26 22.29 43.02
CA ALA A 14 35.40 21.81 41.94
C ALA A 14 36.23 21.77 40.65
N SER A 15 36.86 20.62 40.40
CA SER A 15 37.53 20.31 39.13
C SER A 15 36.52 20.38 37.98
N ALA A 16 36.68 21.36 37.09
CA ALA A 16 35.85 21.51 35.90
C ALA A 16 36.21 20.43 34.86
N SER A 17 35.59 19.25 34.97
CA SER A 17 35.57 18.28 33.88
C SER A 17 34.83 18.89 32.69
N PRO A 18 35.43 19.00 31.49
CA PRO A 18 34.70 19.41 30.30
C PRO A 18 33.70 18.31 29.96
N GLY A 19 32.44 18.53 30.34
CA GLY A 19 31.35 17.66 29.97
C GLY A 19 31.22 17.62 28.46
N PHE A 20 31.71 16.53 27.85
CA PHE A 20 31.21 16.09 26.56
C PHE A 20 29.71 15.86 26.73
N ALA A 21 28.93 16.88 26.38
CA ALA A 21 27.50 16.73 26.17
C ALA A 21 27.36 15.71 25.04
N ALA A 22 27.06 14.47 25.41
CA ALA A 22 26.74 13.42 24.47
C ALA A 22 25.49 13.87 23.71
N GLU A 23 25.69 14.43 22.52
CA GLU A 23 24.65 14.78 21.59
C GLU A 23 23.83 13.51 21.35
N ALA A 24 22.64 13.46 21.94
CA ALA A 24 21.86 12.23 22.03
C ALA A 24 21.53 11.77 20.62
N ALA A 25 22.26 10.74 20.15
CA ALA A 25 22.26 10.32 18.76
C ALA A 25 20.82 10.14 18.28
N ALA A 26 20.40 10.99 17.33
CA ALA A 26 19.00 11.08 16.93
C ALA A 26 18.46 9.70 16.57
N VAL A 27 17.48 9.23 17.36
CA VAL A 27 16.93 7.88 17.24
C VAL A 27 16.48 7.67 15.80
N LYS A 28 17.14 6.75 15.10
CA LYS A 28 16.81 6.43 13.72
C LYS A 28 15.45 5.74 13.69
N ASP A 29 14.54 6.25 12.87
CA ASP A 29 13.22 5.65 12.59
C ASP A 29 13.38 4.34 11.76
N THR A 30 14.04 3.30 12.30
CA THR A 30 14.20 1.95 11.73
C THR A 30 13.07 1.01 12.19
N ALA A 31 12.90 -0.13 11.53
CA ALA A 31 11.79 -1.05 11.81
C ALA A 31 11.87 -1.71 13.21
N GLY A 32 13.07 -1.91 13.74
CA GLY A 32 13.29 -2.45 15.09
C GLY A 32 13.09 -1.42 16.20
N SER A 33 13.33 -0.13 15.91
CA SER A 33 13.37 0.97 16.91
C SER A 33 12.18 1.01 17.87
N SER A 34 10.97 0.77 17.36
CA SER A 34 9.72 0.80 18.13
C SER A 34 9.01 -0.55 18.23
N LEU A 35 9.55 -1.63 17.65
CA LEU A 35 8.88 -2.94 17.54
C LEU A 35 8.35 -3.45 18.88
N LYS A 36 9.15 -3.34 19.95
CA LYS A 36 8.75 -3.77 21.31
C LYS A 36 7.54 -3.00 21.84
N ALA A 37 7.45 -1.70 21.57
CA ALA A 37 6.33 -0.86 22.00
C ALA A 37 5.06 -1.18 21.18
N VAL A 38 5.20 -1.32 19.86
CA VAL A 38 4.11 -1.68 18.96
C VAL A 38 3.54 -3.07 19.27
N TRP A 39 4.40 -4.07 19.49
CA TRP A 39 3.97 -5.41 19.87
C TRP A 39 3.28 -5.41 21.25
N SER A 40 3.80 -4.65 22.22
CA SER A 40 3.14 -4.47 23.52
C SER A 40 1.73 -3.86 23.38
N GLN A 41 1.50 -2.97 22.41
CA GLN A 41 0.18 -2.42 22.12
C GLN A 41 -0.74 -3.43 21.42
N ALA A 42 -0.22 -4.26 20.52
CA ALA A 42 -0.98 -5.38 19.94
C ALA A 42 -1.45 -6.36 21.03
N LEU A 43 -0.53 -6.77 21.91
CA LEU A 43 -0.79 -7.73 23.01
C LEU A 43 -1.79 -7.22 24.05
N ARG A 44 -1.98 -5.90 24.21
CA ARG A 44 -3.01 -5.34 25.10
C ARG A 44 -4.44 -5.68 24.64
N LYS A 45 -4.68 -5.72 23.32
CA LYS A 45 -6.00 -6.01 22.73
C LYS A 45 -6.15 -7.47 22.32
N TYR A 46 -5.06 -8.08 21.83
CA TYR A 46 -5.01 -9.45 21.33
C TYR A 46 -3.88 -10.19 22.04
N ARG A 47 -4.17 -10.82 23.18
CA ARG A 47 -3.16 -11.39 24.11
C ARG A 47 -2.31 -12.50 23.50
N ASP A 48 -2.82 -13.12 22.44
CA ASP A 48 -2.25 -14.19 21.64
C ASP A 48 -1.58 -13.70 20.34
N ALA A 49 -1.45 -12.37 20.16
CA ALA A 49 -0.95 -11.79 18.91
C ALA A 49 0.52 -12.15 18.61
N VAL A 50 0.72 -12.93 17.55
CA VAL A 50 2.03 -13.26 17.00
C VAL A 50 2.45 -12.26 15.92
N PHE A 51 3.74 -11.94 15.83
CA PHE A 51 4.28 -11.01 14.84
C PHE A 51 4.49 -11.70 13.48
N ILE A 52 3.96 -11.12 12.40
CA ILE A 52 3.94 -11.73 11.06
C ILE A 52 4.83 -11.00 10.06
N SER A 53 4.81 -9.67 10.04
CA SER A 53 5.66 -8.87 9.14
C SER A 53 5.75 -7.40 9.55
N VAL A 54 6.80 -6.72 9.11
CA VAL A 54 6.87 -5.25 9.12
C VAL A 54 7.19 -4.73 7.71
N SER A 55 6.49 -3.70 7.24
CA SER A 55 6.74 -3.04 5.94
C SER A 55 6.81 -1.52 6.05
N GLY A 56 7.57 -0.87 5.17
CA GLY A 56 7.75 0.58 5.19
C GLY A 56 8.50 1.11 3.96
N LYS A 57 8.37 2.42 3.70
CA LYS A 57 9.09 3.11 2.62
C LYS A 57 10.24 3.94 3.15
N THR A 58 11.47 3.60 2.79
CA THR A 58 12.70 4.14 3.39
C THR A 58 13.53 4.95 2.40
N GLY A 59 14.45 5.75 2.94
CA GLY A 59 15.63 6.21 2.18
C GLY A 59 16.74 5.13 2.15
N PRO A 60 17.86 5.38 1.46
CA PRO A 60 18.98 4.42 1.36
C PRO A 60 19.62 4.03 2.70
N GLN A 61 19.38 4.81 3.76
CA GLN A 61 19.82 4.50 5.13
C GLN A 61 18.88 3.53 5.88
N GLY A 62 17.82 3.03 5.25
CA GLY A 62 16.85 2.10 5.88
C GLY A 62 15.96 2.76 6.93
N VAL A 63 15.95 4.09 6.98
CA VAL A 63 15.16 4.92 7.88
C VAL A 63 13.94 5.46 7.14
N VAL A 64 12.79 5.45 7.83
CA VAL A 64 11.55 6.01 7.32
C VAL A 64 11.48 7.53 7.61
N ARG A 65 11.23 8.33 6.57
CA ARG A 65 11.03 9.79 6.71
C ARG A 65 9.55 10.12 6.85
N CYS A 66 8.97 9.93 8.03
CA CYS A 66 7.53 10.03 8.29
C CYS A 66 7.10 11.30 9.06
N ARG A 67 5.78 11.41 9.28
CA ARG A 67 5.08 12.44 10.06
C ARG A 67 4.21 11.77 11.13
N LYS A 68 4.24 12.26 12.37
CA LYS A 68 3.53 11.64 13.52
C LYS A 68 2.01 11.62 13.33
N GLU A 69 1.49 12.57 12.57
CA GLU A 69 0.07 12.77 12.29
C GLU A 69 -0.45 11.78 11.22
N SER A 70 0.44 11.02 10.56
CA SER A 70 0.08 10.05 9.52
C SER A 70 0.96 8.78 9.54
N PRO A 71 0.96 7.96 10.61
CA PRO A 71 1.83 6.79 10.71
C PRO A 71 1.52 5.73 9.66
N PHE A 72 0.24 5.44 9.37
CA PHE A 72 -0.13 4.42 8.37
C PHE A 72 0.29 4.78 6.94
N GLN A 73 0.30 6.05 6.59
CA GLN A 73 0.58 6.54 5.25
C GLN A 73 2.08 6.72 5.00
N GLN A 74 2.87 6.94 6.06
CA GLN A 74 4.26 7.37 5.94
C GLN A 74 5.26 6.62 6.81
N GLY A 75 4.82 5.95 7.89
CA GLY A 75 5.62 5.26 8.91
C GLY A 75 5.91 3.78 8.59
N TRP A 76 6.39 3.06 9.61
CA TRP A 76 6.47 1.60 9.60
C TRP A 76 5.11 0.98 9.89
N ARG A 77 4.79 -0.14 9.25
CA ARG A 77 3.54 -0.89 9.39
C ARG A 77 3.84 -2.28 9.91
N TYR A 78 3.28 -2.66 11.04
CA TYR A 78 3.54 -3.92 11.73
C TYR A 78 2.27 -4.76 11.68
N THR A 79 2.37 -5.96 11.12
CA THR A 79 1.29 -6.93 11.00
C THR A 79 1.45 -8.01 12.06
N PHE A 80 0.39 -8.24 12.80
CA PHE A 80 0.24 -9.33 13.76
C PHE A 80 -0.95 -10.21 13.37
N TYR A 81 -1.02 -11.41 13.91
CA TYR A 81 -2.15 -12.31 13.80
C TYR A 81 -2.57 -12.80 15.19
N SER A 82 -3.87 -12.84 15.47
CA SER A 82 -4.45 -13.40 16.69
C SER A 82 -5.14 -14.72 16.32
N PRO A 83 -4.54 -15.89 16.63
CA PRO A 83 -5.14 -17.19 16.37
C PRO A 83 -6.52 -17.38 16.98
N LYS A 84 -6.77 -16.87 18.20
CA LYS A 84 -8.04 -17.01 18.90
C LYS A 84 -9.17 -16.23 18.23
N GLU A 85 -8.85 -15.08 17.65
CA GLU A 85 -9.80 -14.20 16.98
C GLU A 85 -9.86 -14.43 15.47
N GLU A 86 -9.00 -15.30 14.92
CA GLU A 86 -8.78 -15.54 13.49
C GLU A 86 -8.56 -14.26 12.65
N LYS A 87 -7.91 -13.26 13.24
CA LYS A 87 -7.79 -11.91 12.66
C LYS A 87 -6.34 -11.47 12.53
N PHE A 88 -5.99 -11.00 11.33
CA PHE A 88 -4.81 -10.15 11.14
C PHE A 88 -5.10 -8.73 11.65
N VAL A 89 -4.12 -8.12 12.31
CA VAL A 89 -4.20 -6.75 12.82
C VAL A 89 -2.95 -5.98 12.48
N MET A 90 -3.14 -4.74 12.03
CA MET A 90 -2.06 -3.85 11.65
C MET A 90 -1.99 -2.66 12.62
N LEU A 91 -0.78 -2.40 13.11
CA LEU A 91 -0.44 -1.14 13.75
C LEU A 91 0.56 -0.40 12.85
N ALA A 92 0.62 0.91 12.95
CA ALA A 92 1.65 1.69 12.30
C ALA A 92 2.34 2.63 13.28
N GLU A 93 3.60 2.92 13.08
CA GLU A 93 4.40 3.75 13.96
C GLU A 93 5.26 4.75 13.19
N CYS A 94 5.41 5.93 13.75
CA CYS A 94 6.32 6.97 13.29
C CYS A 94 6.83 7.81 14.47
N ARG A 95 8.14 7.84 14.71
CA ARG A 95 8.79 8.68 15.73
C ARG A 95 8.19 8.49 17.13
N GLY A 96 7.85 7.25 17.46
CA GLY A 96 7.17 6.83 18.70
C GLY A 96 5.65 7.07 18.73
N ALA A 97 5.05 7.69 17.70
CA ALA A 97 3.60 7.81 17.59
C ALA A 97 3.02 6.53 16.95
N ILE A 98 2.32 5.72 17.74
CA ILE A 98 1.72 4.44 17.31
C ILE A 98 0.22 4.64 17.05
N ALA A 99 -0.25 4.17 15.89
CA ALA A 99 -1.64 4.20 15.45
C ALA A 99 -2.18 2.78 15.22
N GLY A 100 -3.50 2.61 15.37
CA GLY A 100 -4.19 1.31 15.33
C GLY A 100 -4.46 0.75 16.74
N PRO A 101 -4.77 -0.55 16.88
CA PRO A 101 -4.78 -1.58 15.83
C PRO A 101 -6.01 -1.51 14.91
N LEU A 102 -5.76 -1.65 13.61
CA LEU A 102 -6.77 -1.86 12.58
C LEU A 102 -6.88 -3.35 12.25
N VAL A 103 -8.07 -3.88 12.02
CA VAL A 103 -8.21 -5.22 11.46
C VAL A 103 -7.73 -5.19 10.01
N GLN A 104 -6.70 -5.97 9.70
CA GLN A 104 -6.22 -6.10 8.33
C GLN A 104 -7.12 -7.08 7.60
N MET A 105 -7.90 -6.55 6.67
CA MET A 105 -8.54 -7.33 5.62
C MET A 105 -7.42 -7.95 4.76
N ARG A 106 -7.09 -9.20 5.05
CA ARG A 106 -6.19 -10.04 4.27
C ARG A 106 -7.01 -11.14 3.62
N SER A 107 -6.59 -11.54 2.43
CA SER A 107 -6.96 -12.83 1.86
C SER A 107 -6.43 -13.98 2.73
N LYS A 108 -6.86 -15.23 2.47
CA LYS A 108 -6.53 -16.42 3.28
C LYS A 108 -5.06 -16.89 3.15
N SER A 109 -4.08 -15.99 3.28
CA SER A 109 -2.65 -16.34 3.28
C SER A 109 -2.30 -17.17 4.52
N GLU A 110 -1.74 -18.36 4.35
CA GLU A 110 -1.34 -19.23 5.46
C GLU A 110 -0.13 -18.73 6.25
N SER A 111 0.51 -17.62 5.84
CA SER A 111 1.56 -16.89 6.56
C SER A 111 1.37 -16.68 8.08
N TRP A 112 0.15 -16.79 8.62
CA TRP A 112 -0.09 -16.82 10.06
C TRP A 112 0.55 -18.04 10.76
N ARG A 113 0.75 -19.15 10.04
CA ARG A 113 1.48 -20.35 10.49
C ARG A 113 2.97 -20.11 10.68
N TYR A 114 3.50 -19.03 10.11
CA TYR A 114 4.93 -18.74 10.05
C TYR A 114 5.25 -17.38 10.70
N PRO A 115 5.06 -17.23 12.04
CA PRO A 115 5.40 -16.00 12.73
C PRO A 115 6.92 -15.74 12.72
N ILE A 116 7.28 -14.47 12.72
CA ILE A 116 8.65 -14.03 12.93
C ILE A 116 8.96 -14.14 14.44
N SER A 117 10.03 -14.84 14.76
CA SER A 117 10.54 -15.01 16.12
C SER A 117 12.07 -15.06 16.10
N GLY A 118 12.69 -14.91 17.29
CA GLY A 118 14.14 -14.90 17.42
C GLY A 118 14.79 -13.56 17.07
N SER A 119 16.10 -13.59 16.80
CA SER A 119 16.90 -12.41 16.45
C SER A 119 17.04 -12.26 14.95
N PHE A 120 16.87 -11.03 14.45
CA PHE A 120 17.03 -10.66 13.05
C PHE A 120 17.57 -9.24 12.95
N ILE A 121 18.19 -8.91 11.81
CA ILE A 121 18.74 -7.58 11.54
C ILE A 121 17.65 -6.53 11.30
N ASP A 122 17.94 -5.28 11.61
CA ASP A 122 17.05 -4.15 11.36
C ASP A 122 17.17 -3.62 9.90
N SER A 123 16.28 -2.70 9.52
CA SER A 123 16.10 -2.17 8.17
C SER A 123 17.30 -1.39 7.62
N ASP A 124 18.05 -0.67 8.48
CA ASP A 124 19.28 0.01 8.09
C ASP A 124 20.41 -0.99 7.82
N ARG A 125 20.49 -2.04 8.63
CA ARG A 125 21.43 -3.14 8.45
C ARG A 125 21.11 -3.96 7.20
N ALA A 126 19.85 -4.17 6.86
CA ALA A 126 19.44 -4.86 5.63
C ALA A 126 19.97 -4.14 4.36
N LEU A 127 19.78 -2.82 4.26
CA LEU A 127 20.35 -2.05 3.13
C LEU A 127 21.88 -1.97 3.18
N THR A 128 22.48 -1.86 4.37
CA THR A 128 23.95 -1.91 4.53
C THR A 128 24.54 -3.23 4.03
N THR A 129 23.87 -4.35 4.29
CA THR A 129 24.27 -5.68 3.82
C THR A 129 24.06 -5.83 2.31
N LEU A 130 22.99 -5.25 1.76
CA LEU A 130 22.78 -5.20 0.31
C LEU A 130 23.91 -4.42 -0.40
N ALA A 131 24.30 -3.25 0.12
CA ALA A 131 25.44 -2.48 -0.42
C ALA A 131 26.77 -3.25 -0.33
N ARG A 132 27.02 -3.93 0.80
CA ARG A 132 28.21 -4.80 0.96
C ARG A 132 28.24 -5.98 -0.01
N ALA A 133 27.09 -6.42 -0.50
CA ALA A 133 26.99 -7.45 -1.54
C ALA A 133 27.19 -6.89 -2.97
N GLY A 134 27.67 -5.66 -3.11
CA GLY A 134 28.01 -5.03 -4.40
C GLY A 134 26.83 -4.40 -5.14
N PHE A 135 25.70 -4.17 -4.47
CA PHE A 135 24.54 -3.52 -5.06
C PHE A 135 24.57 -2.00 -4.84
N ASP A 136 24.30 -1.20 -5.87
CA ASP A 136 24.26 0.25 -5.74
C ASP A 136 23.00 0.72 -5.00
N LEU A 137 23.16 1.71 -4.12
CA LEU A 137 22.05 2.34 -3.40
C LEU A 137 21.71 3.75 -3.92
N ASP A 138 22.22 4.18 -5.09
CA ASP A 138 21.61 5.31 -5.80
C ASP A 138 20.23 4.91 -6.36
N PRO A 139 19.15 5.61 -5.96
CA PRO A 139 17.83 5.32 -6.47
C PRO A 139 17.67 5.44 -8.00
N LYS A 140 18.43 6.34 -8.63
CA LYS A 140 18.26 6.72 -10.04
C LYS A 140 18.61 5.56 -10.98
N GLU A 141 19.71 4.86 -10.69
CA GLU A 141 20.21 3.72 -11.47
C GLU A 141 19.24 2.54 -11.53
N HIS A 142 18.22 2.53 -10.66
CA HIS A 142 17.24 1.46 -10.53
C HIS A 142 15.79 1.93 -10.74
N GLY A 143 15.59 3.13 -11.29
CA GLY A 143 14.25 3.69 -11.56
C GLY A 143 13.47 4.06 -10.28
N GLY A 144 14.15 4.22 -9.15
CA GLY A 144 13.58 4.69 -7.89
C GLY A 144 13.39 6.20 -7.89
N VAL A 145 12.12 6.65 -7.79
CA VAL A 145 11.77 8.09 -7.81
C VAL A 145 11.47 8.60 -6.39
N GLY A 146 11.89 9.84 -6.11
CA GLY A 146 11.47 10.60 -4.93
C GLY A 146 12.24 10.30 -3.64
N LYS A 147 11.71 10.81 -2.51
CA LYS A 147 12.42 10.85 -1.20
C LYS A 147 12.36 9.54 -0.40
N ARG A 148 11.62 8.52 -0.88
CA ARG A 148 11.46 7.20 -0.25
C ARG A 148 11.43 6.08 -1.32
N PRO A 149 12.54 5.86 -2.05
CA PRO A 149 12.56 5.02 -3.25
C PRO A 149 12.57 3.52 -2.95
N TYR A 150 12.93 3.12 -1.72
CA TYR A 150 12.95 1.73 -1.29
C TYR A 150 11.65 1.38 -0.57
N THR A 151 11.07 0.23 -0.89
CA THR A 151 10.05 -0.42 -0.04
C THR A 151 10.68 -1.64 0.60
N LEU A 152 10.77 -1.63 1.93
CA LEU A 152 11.31 -2.73 2.73
C LEU A 152 10.18 -3.52 3.36
N GLN A 153 10.34 -4.85 3.42
CA GLN A 153 9.43 -5.74 4.13
C GLN A 153 10.17 -6.92 4.76
N LEU A 154 10.03 -7.12 6.06
CA LEU A 154 10.48 -8.30 6.80
C LEU A 154 9.31 -9.29 6.92
N TYR A 155 9.53 -10.56 6.55
CA TYR A 155 8.55 -11.65 6.64
C TYR A 155 9.27 -13.01 6.59
N ARG A 156 8.57 -14.11 6.92
CA ARG A 156 9.04 -15.46 6.58
C ARG A 156 8.69 -15.79 5.13
N LEU A 157 9.68 -16.21 4.35
CA LEU A 157 9.54 -16.53 2.92
C LEU A 157 8.81 -17.84 2.71
N GLU A 158 7.48 -17.77 2.75
CA GLU A 158 6.58 -18.89 2.46
C GLU A 158 6.73 -19.35 1.00
N ALA A 159 7.38 -20.50 0.81
CA ALA A 159 7.40 -21.23 -0.46
C ALA A 159 7.42 -22.74 -0.14
N PRO A 160 6.63 -23.59 -0.85
CA PRO A 160 6.45 -25.01 -0.50
C PRO A 160 7.74 -25.84 -0.38
N ARG A 161 8.81 -25.36 -1.02
CA ARG A 161 10.15 -25.97 -1.03
C ARG A 161 10.92 -25.81 0.29
N PHE A 162 10.68 -24.73 1.04
CA PHE A 162 11.37 -24.51 2.32
C PHE A 162 10.65 -25.24 3.46
N LYS A 163 11.28 -26.30 3.98
CA LYS A 163 10.79 -27.04 5.15
C LYS A 163 10.62 -26.16 6.40
N ASP A 164 11.48 -25.15 6.58
CA ASP A 164 11.30 -24.05 7.52
C ASP A 164 11.44 -22.71 6.76
N PRO A 165 10.35 -21.96 6.53
CA PRO A 165 10.37 -20.71 5.78
C PRO A 165 11.33 -19.66 6.36
N PRO A 166 12.39 -19.24 5.65
CA PRO A 166 13.43 -18.37 6.20
C PRO A 166 12.92 -16.94 6.45
N VAL A 167 13.40 -16.29 7.51
CA VAL A 167 13.10 -14.88 7.77
C VAL A 167 13.95 -14.01 6.84
N VAL A 168 13.31 -13.21 5.99
CA VAL A 168 13.97 -12.41 4.95
C VAL A 168 13.52 -10.96 4.98
N TRP A 169 14.44 -10.05 4.66
CA TRP A 169 14.14 -8.70 4.23
C TRP A 169 13.99 -8.68 2.71
N ARG A 170 12.81 -8.37 2.20
CA ARG A 170 12.59 -7.94 0.82
C ARG A 170 12.81 -6.45 0.69
N ILE A 171 13.63 -6.07 -0.28
CA ILE A 171 13.94 -4.71 -0.67
C ILE A 171 13.46 -4.54 -2.12
N LYS A 172 12.41 -3.76 -2.33
CA LYS A 172 11.91 -3.39 -3.67
C LYS A 172 12.39 -1.99 -4.03
N ILE A 173 12.99 -1.85 -5.20
CA ILE A 173 13.37 -0.58 -5.82
C ILE A 173 13.04 -0.62 -7.31
N GLY A 174 12.27 0.37 -7.79
CA GLY A 174 11.71 0.34 -9.15
C GLY A 174 10.97 -0.98 -9.41
N GLN A 175 11.44 -1.75 -10.39
CA GLN A 175 10.95 -3.09 -10.72
C GLN A 175 11.74 -4.24 -10.07
N GLN A 176 12.89 -3.94 -9.43
CA GLN A 176 13.75 -4.96 -8.83
C GLN A 176 13.23 -5.38 -7.45
N ASN A 177 13.34 -6.67 -7.15
CA ASN A 177 13.08 -7.24 -5.82
C ASN A 177 14.32 -8.02 -5.37
N LEU A 178 14.89 -7.63 -4.24
CA LEU A 178 16.13 -8.18 -3.70
C LEU A 178 15.86 -8.72 -2.30
N LEU A 179 16.40 -9.91 -1.97
CA LEU A 179 16.25 -10.49 -0.64
C LEU A 179 17.58 -10.54 0.11
N ILE A 180 17.51 -10.22 1.40
CA ILE A 180 18.57 -10.39 2.40
C ILE A 180 18.07 -11.40 3.43
N ASP A 181 18.91 -12.37 3.79
CA ASP A 181 18.67 -13.27 4.92
C ASP A 181 18.73 -12.44 6.21
N ALA A 182 17.59 -12.31 6.89
CA ALA A 182 17.48 -11.43 8.04
C ALA A 182 18.15 -11.99 9.29
N VAL A 183 18.45 -13.30 9.33
CA VAL A 183 19.11 -13.97 10.46
C VAL A 183 20.61 -14.05 10.23
N LYS A 184 21.05 -14.43 9.03
CA LYS A 184 22.47 -14.61 8.66
C LYS A 184 23.17 -13.32 8.24
N ASN A 185 22.43 -12.22 8.04
CA ASN A 185 22.97 -10.91 7.64
C ASN A 185 23.77 -10.96 6.33
N GLU A 186 23.20 -11.56 5.29
CA GLU A 186 23.82 -11.73 3.97
C GLU A 186 22.79 -11.69 2.85
N ARG A 187 23.24 -11.59 1.59
CA ARG A 187 22.34 -11.74 0.44
C ARG A 187 21.68 -13.12 0.49
N PHE A 188 20.36 -13.17 0.34
CA PHE A 188 19.62 -14.42 0.45
C PHE A 188 20.06 -15.43 -0.62
N ASP A 189 20.35 -16.65 -0.17
CA ASP A 189 20.79 -17.77 -0.99
C ASP A 189 19.94 -19.01 -0.63
N PRO A 190 19.12 -19.53 -1.56
CA PRO A 190 18.26 -20.67 -1.30
C PRO A 190 19.03 -21.97 -1.02
N SER A 191 20.27 -22.10 -1.51
CA SER A 191 21.07 -23.33 -1.33
C SER A 191 21.36 -23.61 0.14
N ARG A 192 21.48 -22.56 0.96
CA ARG A 192 21.65 -22.62 2.42
C ARG A 192 20.42 -23.10 3.19
N TYR A 193 19.33 -23.38 2.47
CA TYR A 193 18.06 -23.91 2.98
C TYR A 193 17.68 -25.23 2.28
N GLY A 194 18.64 -25.88 1.60
CA GLY A 194 18.44 -27.15 0.90
C GLY A 194 17.98 -27.02 -0.56
N GLU A 195 17.82 -25.79 -1.06
CA GLU A 195 17.17 -25.51 -2.35
C GLU A 195 18.19 -25.07 -3.40
N THR A 196 18.52 -25.97 -4.34
CA THR A 196 19.55 -25.73 -5.37
C THR A 196 19.04 -24.95 -6.58
N THR A 197 17.72 -24.87 -6.79
CA THR A 197 17.13 -24.13 -7.91
C THR A 197 16.95 -22.65 -7.59
N TYR A 198 17.81 -21.81 -8.18
CA TYR A 198 17.65 -20.35 -8.24
C TYR A 198 16.43 -19.88 -9.06
N ALA A 199 15.52 -20.80 -9.42
CA ALA A 199 14.35 -20.59 -10.26
C ALA A 199 13.33 -19.67 -9.57
N VAL A 200 13.50 -18.39 -9.86
CA VAL A 200 12.54 -17.29 -9.86
C VAL A 200 11.69 -17.14 -8.59
N MET A 201 12.16 -16.26 -7.72
CA MET A 201 11.47 -15.79 -6.51
C MET A 201 10.33 -14.79 -6.82
N SER A 202 9.57 -15.05 -7.89
CA SER A 202 8.37 -14.30 -8.34
C SER A 202 7.09 -14.76 -7.61
N ALA A 203 7.16 -15.86 -6.86
CA ALA A 203 6.02 -16.59 -6.28
C ALA A 203 5.07 -15.82 -5.33
N THR A 204 5.25 -14.52 -5.11
CA THR A 204 4.18 -13.69 -4.54
C THR A 204 3.04 -13.38 -5.52
N GLU A 205 3.27 -13.28 -6.84
CA GLU A 205 2.14 -13.01 -7.77
C GLU A 205 1.10 -14.15 -7.82
N PRO A 206 1.49 -15.44 -7.92
CA PRO A 206 0.52 -16.55 -7.88
C PRO A 206 -0.20 -16.66 -6.54
N LEU A 207 0.53 -16.55 -5.42
CA LEU A 207 -0.06 -16.62 -4.08
C LEU A 207 -1.02 -15.46 -3.81
N ILE A 208 -0.72 -14.24 -4.29
CA ILE A 208 -1.66 -13.12 -4.16
C ILE A 208 -2.87 -13.32 -5.08
N ALA A 209 -2.69 -13.81 -6.31
CA ALA A 209 -3.80 -14.09 -7.23
C ALA A 209 -4.77 -15.16 -6.70
N GLU A 210 -4.25 -16.28 -6.17
CA GLU A 210 -5.06 -17.34 -5.54
C GLU A 210 -5.77 -16.84 -4.28
N ALA A 211 -5.08 -16.08 -3.45
CA ALA A 211 -5.65 -15.51 -2.24
C ALA A 211 -6.70 -14.43 -2.54
N LEU A 212 -6.57 -13.67 -3.64
CA LEU A 212 -7.59 -12.71 -4.10
C LEU A 212 -8.82 -13.38 -4.68
N ASN A 213 -8.64 -14.42 -5.51
CA ASN A 213 -9.75 -15.24 -6.03
C ASN A 213 -10.59 -15.87 -4.89
N THR A 214 -9.99 -16.10 -3.71
CA THR A 214 -10.65 -16.67 -2.51
C THR A 214 -11.06 -15.61 -1.47
N ARG A 215 -10.92 -14.31 -1.78
CA ARG A 215 -11.21 -13.20 -0.87
C ARG A 215 -12.74 -13.03 -0.74
N PRO A 216 -13.34 -13.17 0.47
CA PRO A 216 -14.80 -13.16 0.62
C PRO A 216 -15.39 -11.77 0.33
N LYS A 217 -16.08 -11.60 -0.80
CA LYS A 217 -16.73 -10.33 -1.15
C LYS A 217 -17.71 -9.92 -0.04
N ARG A 218 -17.59 -8.69 0.44
CA ARG A 218 -18.42 -8.16 1.52
C ARG A 218 -19.86 -7.97 1.03
N ALA A 219 -20.83 -8.47 1.78
CA ALA A 219 -22.25 -8.23 1.49
C ALA A 219 -22.55 -6.71 1.46
N GLY A 220 -23.30 -6.27 0.44
CA GLY A 220 -23.59 -4.85 0.21
C GLY A 220 -22.48 -4.07 -0.51
N VAL A 221 -21.43 -4.72 -1.00
CA VAL A 221 -20.43 -4.09 -1.87
C VAL A 221 -20.68 -4.52 -3.32
N TYR A 222 -20.93 -3.55 -4.19
CA TYR A 222 -21.35 -3.78 -5.57
C TYR A 222 -20.23 -3.35 -6.54
N SER A 223 -19.99 -4.17 -7.56
CA SER A 223 -19.03 -3.88 -8.64
C SER A 223 -19.68 -3.09 -9.78
N ALA A 224 -18.88 -2.44 -10.61
CA ALA A 224 -19.37 -1.65 -11.73
C ALA A 224 -20.29 -2.47 -12.68
N PHE A 225 -19.94 -3.72 -12.96
CA PHE A 225 -20.76 -4.61 -13.80
C PHE A 225 -22.04 -5.09 -13.13
N THR A 226 -22.07 -5.21 -11.80
CA THR A 226 -23.27 -5.64 -11.08
C THR A 226 -24.42 -4.63 -11.29
N ASP A 227 -24.08 -3.33 -11.36
CA ASP A 227 -25.06 -2.26 -11.56
C ASP A 227 -25.24 -1.84 -13.05
N LEU A 228 -24.24 -2.09 -13.92
CA LEU A 228 -24.24 -1.66 -15.32
C LEU A 228 -25.51 -2.08 -16.08
N THR A 229 -26.01 -3.31 -15.89
CA THR A 229 -27.23 -3.79 -16.59
C THR A 229 -28.44 -2.90 -16.30
N LYS A 230 -28.71 -2.61 -15.02
CA LYS A 230 -29.83 -1.77 -14.58
C LYS A 230 -29.65 -0.32 -15.04
N VAL A 231 -28.42 0.18 -15.04
CA VAL A 231 -28.08 1.50 -15.57
C VAL A 231 -28.33 1.60 -17.08
N MET A 232 -28.01 0.55 -17.84
CA MET A 232 -28.29 0.49 -19.27
C MET A 232 -29.79 0.38 -19.59
N GLU A 233 -30.58 -0.26 -18.71
CA GLU A 233 -32.05 -0.25 -18.78
C GLU A 233 -32.62 1.15 -18.50
N TYR A 234 -32.18 1.80 -17.42
CA TYR A 234 -32.55 3.19 -17.10
C TYR A 234 -32.23 4.14 -18.27
N ARG A 235 -31.02 4.05 -18.84
CA ARG A 235 -30.61 4.80 -20.02
C ARG A 235 -31.51 4.55 -21.24
N LYS A 236 -31.93 3.30 -21.49
CA LYS A 236 -32.85 2.99 -22.60
C LYS A 236 -34.20 3.68 -22.43
N ALA A 237 -34.71 3.78 -21.20
CA ALA A 237 -35.98 4.42 -20.90
C ALA A 237 -35.92 5.97 -20.98
N HIS A 238 -34.85 6.59 -20.48
CA HIS A 238 -34.79 8.05 -20.30
C HIS A 238 -34.02 8.81 -21.39
N PHE A 239 -32.97 8.23 -21.98
CA PHE A 239 -32.16 8.87 -23.04
C PHE A 239 -31.55 7.79 -23.95
N PRO A 240 -32.36 7.13 -24.80
CA PRO A 240 -31.94 5.96 -25.59
C PRO A 240 -30.74 6.23 -26.52
N GLN A 241 -30.54 7.48 -26.95
CA GLN A 241 -29.39 7.94 -27.74
C GLN A 241 -28.07 8.13 -26.94
N GLY A 242 -28.08 8.00 -25.61
CA GLY A 242 -26.93 8.29 -24.76
C GLY A 242 -25.81 7.27 -24.87
N SER A 243 -24.60 7.68 -25.22
CA SER A 243 -23.44 6.78 -25.29
C SER A 243 -22.67 6.79 -23.97
N LEU A 244 -22.41 5.61 -23.37
CA LEU A 244 -21.59 5.51 -22.15
C LEU A 244 -20.16 5.94 -22.47
N MET A 245 -19.61 6.91 -21.74
CA MET A 245 -18.29 7.50 -21.98
C MET A 245 -17.28 7.22 -20.87
N ALA A 246 -17.76 7.09 -19.62
CA ALA A 246 -16.94 6.75 -18.48
C ALA A 246 -17.76 6.07 -17.37
N VAL A 247 -17.08 5.29 -16.54
CA VAL A 247 -17.60 4.79 -15.26
C VAL A 247 -16.65 5.24 -14.15
N GLU A 248 -17.18 5.84 -13.11
CA GLU A 248 -16.43 6.28 -11.93
C GLU A 248 -17.04 5.67 -10.67
N GLY A 249 -16.21 5.27 -9.71
CA GLY A 249 -16.68 4.78 -8.43
C GLY A 249 -15.74 5.13 -7.29
N PHE A 250 -16.33 5.42 -6.14
CA PHE A 250 -15.60 5.44 -4.88
C PHE A 250 -15.41 4.00 -4.42
N VAL A 251 -14.19 3.49 -4.44
CA VAL A 251 -13.88 2.09 -4.15
C VAL A 251 -13.13 1.94 -2.84
N ASP A 252 -13.45 0.87 -2.11
CA ASP A 252 -12.65 0.43 -0.97
C ASP A 252 -11.67 -0.71 -1.37
N ALA A 253 -10.99 -1.30 -0.39
CA ALA A 253 -10.05 -2.41 -0.61
C ALA A 253 -10.69 -3.70 -1.17
N TRP A 254 -12.01 -3.75 -1.31
CA TRP A 254 -12.78 -4.88 -1.86
C TRP A 254 -13.15 -4.71 -3.34
N GLY A 255 -12.92 -3.54 -3.94
CA GLY A 255 -13.11 -3.32 -5.40
C GLY A 255 -14.49 -2.85 -5.85
N GLY A 256 -15.47 -2.89 -4.95
CA GLY A 256 -16.78 -2.27 -5.14
C GLY A 256 -16.95 -0.98 -4.32
N SER A 257 -18.08 -0.33 -4.53
CA SER A 257 -18.46 0.82 -3.71
C SER A 257 -19.07 0.39 -2.37
N PRO A 258 -18.69 1.02 -1.24
CA PRO A 258 -19.26 0.73 0.08
C PRO A 258 -20.68 1.29 0.26
N CYS A 259 -21.15 2.17 -0.63
CA CYS A 259 -22.53 2.63 -0.67
C CYS A 259 -23.08 3.22 0.64
N THR A 260 -22.23 3.98 1.34
CA THR A 260 -22.47 4.47 2.71
C THR A 260 -23.11 5.86 2.83
N GLY A 261 -23.21 6.63 1.75
CA GLY A 261 -23.71 8.00 1.79
C GLY A 261 -23.87 8.68 0.42
N PRO A 262 -24.30 9.95 0.37
CA PRO A 262 -24.55 10.67 -0.88
C PRO A 262 -23.27 10.90 -1.67
N GLY A 263 -23.09 10.14 -2.75
CA GLY A 263 -21.87 10.13 -3.59
C GLY A 263 -21.01 8.87 -3.44
N ASP A 264 -21.28 8.01 -2.46
CA ASP A 264 -20.67 6.67 -2.36
C ASP A 264 -21.45 5.69 -3.26
N GLY A 265 -20.95 5.41 -4.46
CA GLY A 265 -21.66 4.60 -5.46
C GLY A 265 -20.89 4.52 -6.78
N TRP A 266 -21.55 4.02 -7.82
CA TRP A 266 -21.05 4.05 -9.19
C TRP A 266 -21.77 5.13 -10.00
N ALA A 267 -21.00 6.03 -10.63
CA ALA A 267 -21.46 7.03 -11.56
C ALA A 267 -21.12 6.62 -13.00
N PHE A 268 -22.12 6.65 -13.87
CA PHE A 268 -22.03 6.27 -15.27
C PHE A 268 -22.37 7.49 -16.13
N TYR A 269 -21.39 7.96 -16.90
CA TYR A 269 -21.48 9.21 -17.65
C TYR A 269 -21.89 8.93 -19.10
N PHE A 270 -23.09 9.38 -19.48
CA PHE A 270 -23.63 9.19 -20.82
C PHE A 270 -23.60 10.50 -21.60
N TYR A 271 -22.88 10.56 -22.72
CA TYR A 271 -23.00 11.69 -23.65
C TYR A 271 -24.30 11.56 -24.45
N VAL A 272 -25.16 12.58 -24.41
CA VAL A 272 -26.47 12.59 -25.08
C VAL A 272 -26.44 13.58 -26.25
N PRO A 273 -26.29 13.14 -27.51
CA PRO A 273 -26.07 14.04 -28.65
C PRO A 273 -27.17 15.09 -28.86
N ARG A 274 -28.42 14.74 -28.57
CA ARG A 274 -29.58 15.65 -28.65
C ARG A 274 -29.48 16.83 -27.66
N LEU A 275 -28.91 16.60 -26.48
CA LEU A 275 -28.73 17.62 -25.44
C LEU A 275 -27.37 18.34 -25.57
N ARG A 276 -26.44 17.80 -26.38
CA ARG A 276 -25.02 18.20 -26.46
C ARG A 276 -24.33 18.25 -25.08
N ASN A 277 -24.83 17.43 -24.15
CA ASN A 277 -24.41 17.42 -22.76
C ASN A 277 -24.35 15.98 -22.22
N TYR A 278 -23.89 15.82 -20.99
CA TYR A 278 -23.83 14.55 -20.30
C TYR A 278 -24.99 14.37 -19.33
N GLU A 279 -25.54 13.16 -19.31
CA GLU A 279 -26.39 12.66 -18.23
C GLU A 279 -25.55 11.74 -17.33
N ALA A 280 -25.71 11.88 -16.02
CA ALA A 280 -25.02 11.05 -15.05
C ALA A 280 -26.02 10.13 -14.35
N VAL A 281 -25.94 8.83 -14.64
CA VAL A 281 -26.70 7.82 -13.90
C VAL A 281 -25.86 7.35 -12.74
N TYR A 282 -26.49 7.28 -11.59
CA TYR A 282 -25.89 6.80 -10.37
C TYR A 282 -26.54 5.49 -9.95
N ALA A 283 -25.72 4.53 -9.55
CA ALA A 283 -26.17 3.26 -9.03
C ALA A 283 -25.54 2.95 -7.67
N CYS A 284 -26.36 2.50 -6.73
CA CYS A 284 -25.93 2.15 -5.38
C CYS A 284 -27.03 1.37 -4.65
N ASN A 285 -26.70 0.25 -3.99
CA ASN A 285 -27.64 -0.57 -3.20
C ASN A 285 -28.97 -0.91 -3.93
N GLY A 286 -28.91 -1.09 -5.26
CA GLY A 286 -30.08 -1.37 -6.09
C GLY A 286 -30.91 -0.15 -6.52
N TYR A 287 -30.65 1.05 -5.98
CA TYR A 287 -31.12 2.30 -6.59
C TYR A 287 -30.38 2.54 -7.92
N VAL A 288 -31.11 2.98 -8.94
CA VAL A 288 -30.57 3.50 -10.20
C VAL A 288 -31.38 4.72 -10.60
N GLY A 289 -30.70 5.85 -10.86
CA GLY A 289 -31.36 7.10 -11.22
C GLY A 289 -30.39 8.27 -11.36
N PRO A 290 -30.88 9.52 -11.43
CA PRO A 290 -30.01 10.69 -11.46
C PRO A 290 -29.29 10.86 -10.11
N GLY A 291 -27.99 11.14 -10.15
CA GLY A 291 -27.20 11.33 -8.93
C GLY A 291 -26.33 12.59 -8.96
N PRO A 292 -25.85 13.04 -7.79
CA PRO A 292 -25.01 14.22 -7.69
C PRO A 292 -23.64 13.97 -8.34
N THR A 293 -23.31 14.71 -9.39
CA THR A 293 -21.95 14.76 -9.94
C THR A 293 -21.30 16.08 -9.59
N ARG A 294 -20.04 16.02 -9.12
CA ARG A 294 -19.24 17.21 -8.81
C ARG A 294 -18.38 17.66 -10.00
N TYR A 295 -18.14 16.76 -10.94
CA TYR A 295 -17.31 16.94 -12.13
C TYR A 295 -17.67 15.84 -13.15
N ILE A 296 -17.53 16.11 -14.44
CA ILE A 296 -17.68 15.10 -15.51
C ILE A 296 -16.27 14.71 -15.96
N PRO A 297 -15.82 13.46 -15.76
CA PRO A 297 -14.44 13.06 -16.03
C PRO A 297 -14.13 12.80 -17.51
N VAL A 298 -14.90 13.40 -18.43
CA VAL A 298 -14.85 13.12 -19.88
C VAL A 298 -14.60 14.39 -20.68
N ASP A 299 -13.51 14.37 -21.46
CA ASP A 299 -13.23 15.33 -22.54
C ASP A 299 -13.52 14.67 -23.90
N LEU A 300 -14.41 15.24 -24.71
CA LEU A 300 -14.80 14.70 -26.02
C LEU A 300 -13.67 14.69 -27.07
N ASN A 301 -12.64 15.52 -26.89
CA ASN A 301 -11.47 15.58 -27.77
C ASN A 301 -10.46 14.45 -27.45
N LEU A 302 -10.47 13.97 -26.20
CA LEU A 302 -9.55 12.94 -25.73
C LEU A 302 -10.18 11.55 -25.60
N HIS A 303 -11.51 11.48 -25.42
CA HIS A 303 -12.22 10.24 -25.11
C HIS A 303 -13.30 9.88 -26.14
N GLU A 304 -13.65 8.60 -26.19
CA GLU A 304 -14.69 8.02 -27.03
C GLU A 304 -15.60 7.07 -26.21
N PRO A 305 -16.76 6.64 -26.72
CA PRO A 305 -17.66 5.76 -25.97
C PRO A 305 -16.99 4.45 -25.53
N LEU A 306 -17.30 3.99 -24.32
CA LEU A 306 -16.92 2.67 -23.84
C LEU A 306 -17.57 1.59 -24.71
N ARG A 307 -16.74 0.72 -25.28
CA ARG A 307 -17.09 -0.34 -26.22
C ARG A 307 -16.06 -1.46 -26.15
N GLY A 308 -16.47 -2.67 -26.54
CA GLY A 308 -15.68 -3.89 -26.40
C GLY A 308 -15.80 -4.49 -25.01
N ASP A 309 -15.12 -5.61 -24.81
CA ASP A 309 -15.04 -6.28 -23.51
C ASP A 309 -13.98 -5.59 -22.63
N TYR A 310 -14.24 -5.56 -21.33
CA TYR A 310 -13.31 -5.06 -20.33
C TYR A 310 -13.55 -5.76 -18.99
N ILE A 311 -12.55 -5.74 -18.12
CA ILE A 311 -12.64 -6.33 -16.79
C ILE A 311 -13.47 -5.45 -15.85
N ASP A 312 -14.16 -6.10 -14.91
CA ASP A 312 -14.92 -5.44 -13.86
C ASP A 312 -14.00 -4.72 -12.85
N SER A 313 -14.58 -3.81 -12.06
CA SER A 313 -13.87 -3.01 -11.04
C SER A 313 -13.12 -3.86 -10.02
N ASP A 314 -13.76 -4.95 -9.57
CA ASP A 314 -13.17 -5.91 -8.63
C ASP A 314 -11.89 -6.51 -9.20
N ARG A 315 -11.90 -6.91 -10.48
CA ARG A 315 -10.74 -7.53 -11.13
C ARG A 315 -9.61 -6.53 -11.35
N ALA A 316 -9.93 -5.25 -11.60
CA ALA A 316 -8.93 -4.19 -11.66
C ALA A 316 -8.27 -3.98 -10.28
N ILE A 317 -9.04 -3.93 -9.20
CA ILE A 317 -8.52 -3.83 -7.83
C ILE A 317 -7.71 -5.06 -7.42
N ASP A 318 -8.18 -6.26 -7.75
CA ASP A 318 -7.44 -7.49 -7.47
C ASP A 318 -6.10 -7.49 -8.22
N SER A 319 -6.07 -7.16 -9.51
CA SER A 319 -4.81 -7.06 -10.27
C SER A 319 -3.88 -5.96 -9.73
N LEU A 320 -4.41 -4.85 -9.20
CA LEU A 320 -3.60 -3.85 -8.51
C LEU A 320 -3.02 -4.40 -7.19
N LEU A 321 -3.79 -5.19 -6.44
CA LEU A 321 -3.34 -5.85 -5.21
C LEU A 321 -2.31 -6.96 -5.49
N VAL A 322 -2.39 -7.67 -6.63
CA VAL A 322 -1.30 -8.57 -7.08
C VAL A 322 0.00 -7.78 -7.24
N ALA A 323 -0.04 -6.70 -8.02
CA ALA A 323 1.16 -5.91 -8.33
C ALA A 323 1.70 -5.10 -7.13
N GLN A 324 0.83 -4.69 -6.20
CA GLN A 324 1.14 -3.76 -5.11
C GLN A 324 0.32 -4.08 -3.84
N GLY A 325 0.49 -5.27 -3.25
CA GLY A 325 -0.39 -5.81 -2.18
C GLY A 325 -0.63 -4.95 -0.92
N ASP A 326 0.20 -3.96 -0.63
CA ASP A 326 0.02 -3.02 0.50
C ASP A 326 -0.63 -1.67 0.08
N ILE A 327 -1.03 -1.48 -1.18
CA ILE A 327 -1.37 -0.15 -1.73
C ILE A 327 -2.63 0.47 -1.15
N PHE A 328 -3.61 -0.34 -0.75
CA PHE A 328 -4.80 0.17 -0.07
C PHE A 328 -4.52 0.72 1.34
N ASN A 329 -3.31 0.52 1.88
CA ASN A 329 -2.85 1.23 3.07
C ASN A 329 -2.32 2.65 2.77
N GLU A 330 -2.09 3.00 1.50
CA GLU A 330 -1.76 4.39 1.10
C GLU A 330 -3.02 5.25 0.98
N GLY A 331 -4.16 4.65 0.63
CA GLY A 331 -5.49 5.27 0.65
C GLY A 331 -6.17 5.29 2.02
N LEU A 332 -5.46 5.02 3.11
CA LEU A 332 -6.00 5.14 4.47
C LEU A 332 -6.25 6.63 4.79
N GLY A 333 -7.51 7.02 4.94
CA GLY A 333 -7.91 8.34 5.42
C GLY A 333 -7.63 8.55 6.91
N ARG A 334 -7.91 9.76 7.44
CA ARG A 334 -7.82 10.06 8.89
C ARG A 334 -8.72 9.16 9.75
N ASN A 335 -9.82 8.65 9.17
CA ASN A 335 -10.77 7.74 9.81
C ASN A 335 -10.45 6.26 9.53
N PHE A 336 -9.27 5.96 8.98
CA PHE A 336 -8.83 4.61 8.58
C PHE A 336 -9.72 3.91 7.53
N SER A 337 -10.60 4.64 6.85
CA SER A 337 -11.24 4.18 5.62
C SER A 337 -10.17 4.02 4.53
N ARG A 338 -10.07 2.81 3.95
CA ARG A 338 -9.16 2.52 2.82
C ARG A 338 -9.91 2.81 1.53
N THR A 339 -9.76 4.02 0.99
CA THR A 339 -10.65 4.51 -0.08
C THR A 339 -9.89 5.20 -1.19
N GLY A 340 -10.33 4.96 -2.43
CA GLY A 340 -9.84 5.63 -3.62
C GLY A 340 -10.94 5.83 -4.66
N THR A 341 -10.56 6.38 -5.80
CA THR A 341 -11.46 6.55 -6.94
C THR A 341 -11.01 5.66 -8.08
N LEU A 342 -11.93 4.86 -8.61
CA LEU A 342 -11.75 4.06 -9.81
C LEU A 342 -12.44 4.75 -10.98
N LEU A 343 -11.76 4.87 -12.13
CA LEU A 343 -12.27 5.59 -13.29
C LEU A 343 -11.93 4.84 -14.59
N LEU A 344 -12.94 4.28 -15.26
CA LEU A 344 -12.84 3.63 -16.56
C LEU A 344 -13.06 4.64 -17.67
N ARG A 345 -12.11 4.76 -18.60
CA ARG A 345 -12.21 5.64 -19.78
C ARG A 345 -11.61 4.99 -21.02
N ARG A 346 -12.19 5.31 -22.18
CA ARG A 346 -11.63 4.95 -23.50
C ARG A 346 -11.10 6.19 -24.19
N TYR A 347 -9.82 6.21 -24.48
CA TYR A 347 -9.12 7.33 -25.13
C TYR A 347 -9.14 7.20 -26.66
N ARG A 348 -9.21 8.33 -27.37
CA ARG A 348 -9.09 8.42 -28.85
C ARG A 348 -7.68 8.06 -29.34
N THR A 349 -6.68 8.45 -28.57
CA THR A 349 -5.26 8.13 -28.78
C THR A 349 -4.71 7.63 -27.46
N SER A 350 -3.82 6.63 -27.47
CA SER A 350 -3.23 6.14 -26.23
C SER A 350 -2.51 7.25 -25.47
N PRO A 351 -2.70 7.39 -24.14
CA PRO A 351 -2.02 8.41 -23.34
C PRO A 351 -0.55 8.05 -23.03
N PHE A 352 -0.04 6.93 -23.55
CA PHE A 352 1.33 6.47 -23.32
C PHE A 352 2.26 6.76 -24.49
N THR A 353 3.44 7.28 -24.18
CA THR A 353 4.55 7.48 -25.14
C THR A 353 5.49 6.27 -25.23
N ALA A 354 5.37 5.29 -24.32
CA ALA A 354 6.25 4.13 -24.26
C ALA A 354 5.98 3.11 -25.39
N ALA A 355 7.06 2.55 -25.93
CA ALA A 355 6.98 1.51 -26.95
C ALA A 355 6.14 0.31 -26.47
N GLY A 356 5.26 -0.18 -27.35
CA GLY A 356 4.34 -1.28 -27.04
C GLY A 356 3.06 -0.91 -26.28
N LEU A 357 2.98 0.28 -25.64
CA LEU A 357 1.75 0.72 -24.96
C LEU A 357 0.81 1.56 -25.85
N TRP A 358 1.30 2.06 -26.99
CA TRP A 358 0.56 2.94 -27.92
C TRP A 358 -0.77 2.40 -28.46
N LYS A 359 -1.00 1.08 -28.40
CA LYS A 359 -2.27 0.45 -28.78
C LYS A 359 -3.32 0.47 -27.67
N ILE A 360 -2.90 0.59 -26.40
CA ILE A 360 -3.80 0.47 -25.26
C ILE A 360 -4.54 1.79 -25.06
N ARG A 361 -5.86 1.72 -25.14
CA ARG A 361 -6.75 2.89 -25.17
C ARG A 361 -7.90 2.81 -24.18
N LEU A 362 -8.27 1.63 -23.69
CA LEU A 362 -9.29 1.41 -22.67
C LEU A 362 -8.60 1.19 -21.32
N LEU A 363 -8.80 2.10 -20.37
CA LEU A 363 -8.01 2.15 -19.14
C LEU A 363 -8.87 2.27 -17.88
N TRP A 364 -8.52 1.48 -16.87
CA TRP A 364 -8.89 1.72 -15.49
C TRP A 364 -7.81 2.61 -14.85
N GLU A 365 -8.21 3.79 -14.39
CA GLU A 365 -7.36 4.69 -13.61
C GLU A 365 -7.78 4.63 -12.14
N ILE A 366 -6.83 4.31 -11.26
CA ILE A 366 -7.06 4.11 -9.83
C ILE A 366 -6.31 5.21 -9.07
N SER A 367 -7.03 6.10 -8.42
CA SER A 367 -6.46 7.21 -7.64
C SER A 367 -6.51 6.89 -6.16
N MET A 368 -5.33 6.72 -5.54
CA MET A 368 -5.13 6.33 -4.14
C MET A 368 -4.30 7.40 -3.42
N GLY A 369 -4.98 8.32 -2.72
CA GLY A 369 -4.33 9.46 -2.10
C GLY A 369 -3.75 10.41 -3.15
N ARG A 370 -2.42 10.41 -3.32
CA ARG A 370 -1.73 11.17 -4.38
C ARG A 370 -1.43 10.35 -5.62
N ARG A 371 -1.33 9.02 -5.48
CA ARG A 371 -0.86 8.16 -6.56
C ARG A 371 -1.97 7.81 -7.52
N ARG A 372 -1.64 7.75 -8.82
CA ARG A 372 -2.52 7.24 -9.87
C ARG A 372 -1.89 6.03 -10.53
N PHE A 373 -2.62 4.92 -10.51
CA PHE A 373 -2.28 3.68 -11.19
C PHE A 373 -3.09 3.63 -12.49
N ARG A 374 -2.44 3.33 -13.61
CA ARG A 374 -3.15 3.09 -14.88
C ARG A 374 -3.03 1.63 -15.26
N MET A 375 -4.17 1.02 -15.53
CA MET A 375 -4.28 -0.38 -15.86
C MET A 375 -4.97 -0.54 -17.19
N ASP A 376 -4.48 -1.48 -17.99
CA ASP A 376 -5.18 -1.96 -19.17
C ASP A 376 -6.51 -2.57 -18.71
N ALA A 377 -7.63 -2.01 -19.17
CA ALA A 377 -8.94 -2.50 -18.78
C ALA A 377 -9.40 -3.72 -19.60
N GLU A 378 -8.69 -4.11 -20.67
CA GLU A 378 -8.95 -5.36 -21.38
C GLU A 378 -8.26 -6.54 -20.68
N THR A 379 -7.02 -6.37 -20.21
CA THR A 379 -6.20 -7.46 -19.61
C THR A 379 -6.05 -7.42 -18.09
N GLY A 380 -6.32 -6.27 -17.46
CA GLY A 380 -6.01 -6.03 -16.05
C GLY A 380 -4.53 -5.82 -15.73
N ARG A 381 -3.66 -5.68 -16.73
CA ARG A 381 -2.23 -5.44 -16.50
C ARG A 381 -1.98 -4.01 -16.01
N LEU A 382 -1.24 -3.85 -14.91
CA LEU A 382 -0.73 -2.55 -14.48
C LEU A 382 0.30 -2.02 -15.48
N LEU A 383 0.12 -0.79 -15.96
CA LEU A 383 0.93 -0.18 -17.03
C LEU A 383 1.84 0.94 -16.52
N ASP A 384 1.33 1.77 -15.61
CA ASP A 384 1.96 3.01 -15.17
C ASP A 384 1.55 3.37 -13.73
N VAL A 385 2.45 4.07 -13.03
CA VAL A 385 2.26 4.58 -11.67
C VAL A 385 2.84 5.99 -11.57
N SER A 386 1.97 6.98 -11.36
CA SER A 386 2.33 8.40 -11.17
C SER A 386 2.03 8.89 -9.74
N GLU A 387 2.70 9.95 -9.30
CA GLU A 387 2.55 10.61 -7.98
C GLU A 387 1.99 12.04 -8.06
#